data_AF-A0A6C0F5L4-F1
#
_entry.id   AF-A0A6C0F5L4-F1
#
_cell.length_a   1.000
_cell.length_b   1.000
_cell.length_c   1.000
_cell.angle_alpha   90.00
_cell.angle_beta   90.00
_cell.angle_gamma   90.00
#
_symmetry.space_group_name_H-M   'P 1'
#
loop_
_entity.id
_entity.type
_entity.pdbx_description
1 polymer ?
#
loop_
_entity_poly.entity_id
_entity_poly.type
_entity_poly.pdbx_seq_one_letter_code
_entity_poly.pdbx_strand_id
1 'polypeptide(L)'
;MIRNLVNIKNTISKEGLNVLVVSYGGCCSNALADALEKNGYNCKTKSWMDILCHCPRYIDVNVPIIYVYDNPIKSLISMKNRGNGYWNINQKKLSNNNNTILSDKNLLELMINQFNSWTSIKRDNVLIIKASELFNDAIVDKLEGFLKKKVKGFPLLYKKPKTNIDNIKNENLNKLFEEYNEEIDKINNFIPFF
;
A
#
# COMPACT_ATOMS: atom_id res chain seq x y z
N MET A 1 7.41 -9.60 -11.35
CA MET A 1 6.64 -10.72 -11.94
C MET A 1 5.41 -10.09 -12.56
N ILE A 2 5.27 -10.15 -13.89
CA ILE A 2 4.09 -9.60 -14.56
C ILE A 2 2.95 -10.60 -14.39
N ARG A 3 1.78 -10.12 -13.98
CA ARG A 3 0.57 -10.95 -13.88
C ARG A 3 -0.50 -10.36 -14.78
N ASN A 4 -1.21 -11.23 -15.50
CA ASN A 4 -2.40 -10.83 -16.23
C ASN A 4 -3.52 -10.58 -15.20
N LEU A 5 -3.86 -9.30 -15.01
CA LEU A 5 -4.89 -8.89 -14.05
C LEU A 5 -6.33 -9.18 -14.55
N VAL A 6 -6.53 -9.55 -15.82
CA VAL A 6 -7.86 -9.82 -16.38
C VAL A 6 -8.54 -11.01 -15.68
N ASN A 7 -7.79 -12.07 -15.38
CA ASN A 7 -8.33 -13.30 -14.78
C ASN A 7 -8.05 -13.42 -13.27
N ILE A 8 -7.64 -12.32 -12.63
CA ILE A 8 -7.13 -12.35 -11.26
C ILE A 8 -8.18 -12.81 -10.24
N LYS A 9 -9.46 -12.57 -10.52
CA LYS A 9 -10.60 -13.00 -9.70
C LYS A 9 -10.64 -14.53 -9.53
N ASN A 10 -10.42 -15.27 -10.61
CA ASN A 10 -10.38 -16.74 -10.58
C ASN A 10 -9.18 -17.24 -9.78
N THR A 11 -8.04 -16.56 -9.89
CA THR A 11 -6.84 -16.90 -9.14
C THR A 11 -7.01 -16.64 -7.65
N ILE A 12 -7.54 -15.47 -7.28
CA ILE A 12 -7.86 -15.08 -5.89
C ILE A 12 -8.79 -16.11 -5.25
N SER A 13 -9.85 -16.50 -5.96
CA SER A 13 -10.80 -17.51 -5.48
C SER A 13 -10.13 -18.87 -5.25
N LYS A 14 -9.30 -19.34 -6.20
CA LYS A 14 -8.54 -20.61 -6.06
C LYS A 14 -7.52 -20.58 -4.92
N GLU A 15 -6.88 -19.44 -4.71
CA GLU A 15 -5.92 -19.25 -3.62
C GLU A 15 -6.61 -19.03 -2.25
N GLY A 16 -7.93 -18.88 -2.24
CA GLY A 16 -8.72 -18.65 -1.04
C GLY A 16 -8.46 -17.30 -0.36
N LEU A 17 -7.92 -16.31 -1.08
CA LEU A 17 -7.74 -14.97 -0.55
C LEU A 17 -9.11 -14.39 -0.22
N ASN A 18 -9.30 -13.91 1.02
CA ASN A 18 -10.59 -13.41 1.50
C ASN A 18 -10.57 -11.95 1.98
N VAL A 19 -9.40 -11.35 2.16
CA VAL A 19 -9.21 -9.89 2.31
C VAL A 19 -7.95 -9.49 1.57
N LEU A 20 -8.08 -8.49 0.69
CA LEU A 20 -6.96 -7.99 -0.10
C LEU A 20 -6.37 -6.71 0.54
N VAL A 21 -5.11 -6.76 0.97
CA VAL A 21 -4.37 -5.57 1.42
C VAL A 21 -3.52 -5.01 0.27
N VAL A 22 -3.68 -3.75 -0.08
CA VAL A 22 -2.93 -3.07 -1.17
C VAL A 22 -2.25 -1.81 -0.64
N SER A 23 -1.05 -1.51 -1.14
CA SER A 23 -0.33 -0.25 -0.88
C SER A 23 0.69 -0.02 -1.99
N TYR A 24 1.33 1.14 -2.09
CA TYR A 24 2.49 1.31 -2.99
C TYR A 24 3.82 0.87 -2.35
N GLY A 25 3.76 0.27 -1.17
CA GLY A 25 4.93 -0.14 -0.40
C GLY A 25 5.41 0.96 0.55
N GLY A 26 6.04 0.55 1.65
CA GLY A 26 6.43 1.49 2.71
C GLY A 26 5.27 2.04 3.56
N CYS A 27 4.07 1.43 3.48
CA CYS A 27 2.85 1.88 4.18
C CYS A 27 2.33 0.86 5.20
N CYS A 28 3.19 0.05 5.83
CA CYS A 28 2.80 -0.95 6.84
C CYS A 28 1.87 -2.09 6.36
N SER A 29 1.68 -2.28 5.05
CA SER A 29 0.78 -3.32 4.50
C SER A 29 1.11 -4.74 4.92
N ASN A 30 2.39 -5.10 5.08
CA ASN A 30 2.79 -6.39 5.66
C ASN A 30 2.26 -6.58 7.08
N ALA A 31 2.44 -5.58 7.94
CA ALA A 31 2.04 -5.64 9.35
C ALA A 31 0.51 -5.72 9.48
N LEU A 32 -0.22 -4.99 8.64
CA LEU A 32 -1.67 -5.11 8.54
C LEU A 32 -2.08 -6.51 8.11
N ALA A 33 -1.50 -7.05 7.04
CA ALA A 33 -1.81 -8.40 6.57
C ALA A 33 -1.50 -9.46 7.65
N ASP A 34 -0.36 -9.36 8.33
CA ASP A 34 -0.02 -10.26 9.45
C ASP A 34 -1.04 -10.21 10.60
N ALA A 35 -1.52 -9.02 10.95
CA ALA A 35 -2.53 -8.86 11.98
C ALA A 35 -3.89 -9.41 11.54
N LEU A 36 -4.29 -9.21 10.28
CA LEU A 36 -5.51 -9.79 9.72
C LEU A 36 -5.43 -11.33 9.66
N GLU A 37 -4.28 -11.91 9.31
CA GLU A 37 -4.13 -13.37 9.30
C GLU A 37 -4.26 -13.98 10.70
N LYS A 38 -3.81 -13.29 11.75
CA LYS A 38 -4.08 -13.67 13.15
C LYS A 38 -5.56 -13.64 13.53
N ASN A 39 -6.40 -12.96 12.74
CA ASN A 39 -7.85 -12.93 12.88
C ASN A 39 -8.57 -13.96 11.99
N GLY A 40 -7.82 -14.87 11.36
CA GLY A 40 -8.33 -15.94 10.50
C GLY A 40 -8.66 -15.49 9.08
N TYR A 41 -8.22 -14.30 8.65
CA TYR A 41 -8.24 -13.94 7.24
C TYR A 41 -7.11 -14.64 6.48
N ASN A 42 -7.27 -14.77 5.18
CA ASN A 42 -6.23 -15.23 4.27
C ASN A 42 -5.87 -14.07 3.34
N CYS A 43 -4.69 -13.49 3.55
CA CYS A 43 -4.26 -12.27 2.87
C CYS A 43 -3.03 -12.52 1.98
N LYS A 44 -2.01 -13.23 2.49
CA LYS A 44 -0.68 -13.36 1.89
C LYS A 44 -0.59 -14.54 0.93
N THR A 45 -1.54 -14.65 0.00
CA THR A 45 -1.49 -15.69 -1.02
C THR A 45 -0.37 -15.44 -2.04
N LYS A 46 -0.13 -16.42 -2.93
CA LYS A 46 0.90 -16.30 -3.96
C LYS A 46 0.68 -15.09 -4.86
N SER A 47 -0.56 -14.86 -5.32
CA SER A 47 -0.88 -13.68 -6.13
C SER A 47 -0.72 -12.37 -5.36
N TRP A 48 -0.95 -12.39 -4.05
CA TRP A 48 -0.66 -11.24 -3.19
C TRP A 48 0.82 -10.90 -3.16
N MET A 49 1.67 -11.89 -2.90
CA MET A 49 3.13 -11.71 -2.88
C MET A 49 3.68 -11.31 -4.25
N ASP A 50 3.09 -11.79 -5.34
CA ASP A 50 3.60 -11.56 -6.69
C ASP A 50 3.23 -10.18 -7.24
N ILE A 51 2.00 -9.72 -7.02
CA ILE A 51 1.51 -8.46 -7.61
C ILE A 51 0.50 -7.71 -6.74
N LEU A 52 -0.46 -8.39 -6.08
CA LEU A 52 -1.64 -7.69 -5.57
C LEU A 52 -1.33 -6.75 -4.42
N CYS A 53 -0.30 -7.04 -3.60
CA CYS A 53 0.12 -6.16 -2.51
C CYS A 53 0.52 -4.76 -2.98
N HIS A 54 0.94 -4.64 -4.25
CA HIS A 54 1.32 -3.41 -4.94
C HIS A 54 0.57 -3.25 -6.28
N CYS A 55 -0.69 -3.70 -6.34
CA CYS A 55 -1.46 -3.67 -7.58
C CYS A 55 -1.59 -2.23 -8.10
N PRO A 56 -1.19 -1.94 -9.35
CA PRO A 56 -1.10 -0.56 -9.85
C PRO A 56 -2.44 0.15 -10.00
N ARG A 57 -3.52 -0.62 -10.15
CA ARG A 57 -4.86 -0.13 -10.41
C ARG A 57 -5.89 -0.94 -9.67
N TYR A 58 -7.08 -0.36 -9.51
CA TYR A 58 -8.22 -1.10 -9.00
C TYR A 58 -8.49 -2.36 -9.83
N ILE A 59 -8.86 -3.44 -9.12
CA ILE A 59 -9.35 -4.69 -9.68
C ILE A 59 -10.70 -5.01 -9.05
N ASP A 60 -11.67 -5.35 -9.89
CA ASP A 60 -13.01 -5.73 -9.43
C ASP A 60 -12.99 -7.19 -8.96
N VAL A 61 -13.03 -7.37 -7.64
CA VAL A 61 -12.97 -8.67 -6.97
C VAL A 61 -13.99 -8.73 -5.83
N ASN A 62 -14.55 -9.91 -5.60
CA ASN A 62 -15.64 -10.13 -4.63
C ASN A 62 -15.16 -10.26 -3.17
N VAL A 63 -14.03 -9.62 -2.83
CA VAL A 63 -13.47 -9.65 -1.47
C VAL A 63 -13.30 -8.22 -0.97
N PRO A 64 -13.40 -7.97 0.34
CA PRO A 64 -13.03 -6.69 0.92
C PRO A 64 -11.58 -6.34 0.57
N ILE A 65 -11.35 -5.08 0.18
CA ILE A 65 -10.03 -4.54 -0.13
C ILE A 65 -9.71 -3.43 0.87
N ILE A 66 -8.51 -3.46 1.44
CA ILE A 66 -7.98 -2.39 2.28
C ILE A 66 -6.79 -1.77 1.56
N TYR A 67 -6.97 -0.54 1.08
CA TYR A 67 -5.90 0.27 0.49
C TYR A 67 -5.24 1.14 1.57
N VAL A 68 -3.95 0.90 1.81
CA VAL A 68 -3.16 1.63 2.79
C VAL A 68 -2.17 2.56 2.10
N TYR A 69 -2.22 3.83 2.43
CA TYR A 69 -1.29 4.85 1.95
C TYR A 69 -0.62 5.58 3.13
N ASP A 70 0.43 6.34 2.87
CA ASP A 70 1.11 7.18 3.85
C ASP A 70 1.73 8.39 3.14
N ASN A 71 2.56 9.17 3.81
CA ASN A 71 3.38 10.17 3.13
C ASN A 71 4.33 9.49 2.11
N PRO A 72 4.29 9.87 0.82
CA PRO A 72 5.13 9.26 -0.22
C PRO A 72 6.63 9.34 0.07
N ILE A 73 7.12 10.43 0.66
CA ILE A 73 8.54 10.58 1.04
C ILE A 73 8.91 9.51 2.08
N LYS A 74 8.11 9.36 3.15
CA LYS A 74 8.32 8.33 4.18
C LYS A 74 8.38 6.94 3.57
N SER A 75 7.43 6.63 2.70
CA SER A 75 7.31 5.32 2.08
C SER A 75 8.45 5.02 1.11
N LEU A 76 8.86 5.98 0.29
CA LEU A 76 9.98 5.86 -0.63
C LEU A 76 11.28 5.60 0.14
N ILE A 77 11.57 6.42 1.16
CA ILE A 77 12.75 6.25 2.02
C ILE A 77 12.69 4.91 2.75
N SER A 78 11.53 4.49 3.25
CA SER A 78 11.37 3.17 3.88
C SER A 78 11.70 2.03 2.92
N MET A 79 11.37 2.14 1.63
CA MET A 79 11.70 1.12 0.63
C MET A 79 13.20 1.13 0.31
N LYS A 80 13.80 2.32 0.17
CA LYS A 80 15.24 2.48 -0.08
C LYS A 80 16.10 1.91 1.05
N ASN A 81 15.72 2.15 2.30
CA ASN A 81 16.48 1.67 3.47
C ASN A 81 16.49 0.15 3.61
N ARG A 82 15.57 -0.56 2.94
CA ARG A 82 15.57 -2.04 2.89
C ARG A 82 16.49 -2.59 1.80
N GLY A 83 17.01 -1.74 0.93
CA GLY A 83 17.99 -2.08 -0.09
C GLY A 83 17.43 -2.76 -1.34
N ASN A 84 18.37 -3.22 -2.17
CA ASN A 84 18.09 -3.97 -3.39
C ASN A 84 17.34 -5.27 -3.07
N GLY A 85 16.27 -5.56 -3.82
CA GLY A 85 15.33 -6.65 -3.55
C GLY A 85 13.96 -6.17 -3.07
N TYR A 86 13.86 -4.99 -2.48
CA TYR A 86 12.57 -4.38 -2.13
C TYR A 86 12.23 -3.23 -3.08
N TRP A 87 13.14 -2.27 -3.19
CA TRP A 87 12.95 -1.07 -4.00
C TRP A 87 12.74 -1.37 -5.50
N ASN A 88 13.56 -2.27 -6.07
CA ASN A 88 13.45 -2.66 -7.48
C ASN A 88 12.25 -3.58 -7.76
N ILE A 89 11.94 -4.52 -6.85
CA ILE A 89 10.78 -5.42 -6.98
C ILE A 89 9.48 -4.63 -6.90
N ASN A 90 9.40 -3.64 -6.00
CA ASN A 90 8.22 -2.80 -5.85
C ASN A 90 7.94 -1.99 -7.12
N GLN A 91 8.96 -1.38 -7.74
CA GLN A 91 8.79 -0.69 -9.03
C GLN A 91 8.25 -1.63 -10.10
N LYS A 92 8.79 -2.86 -10.21
CA LYS A 92 8.31 -3.85 -11.20
C LYS A 92 6.85 -4.28 -10.95
N LYS A 93 6.41 -4.30 -9.70
CA LYS A 93 5.02 -4.61 -9.34
C LYS A 93 4.10 -3.42 -9.63
N LEU A 94 4.50 -2.21 -9.23
CA LEU A 94 3.74 -0.99 -9.46
C LEU A 94 3.65 -0.59 -10.93
N SER A 95 4.59 -1.01 -11.77
CA SER A 95 4.47 -0.86 -13.22
C SER A 95 3.75 -2.04 -13.88
N ASN A 96 3.56 -3.15 -13.15
CA ASN A 96 3.27 -4.47 -13.69
C ASN A 96 4.15 -4.81 -14.91
N ASN A 97 5.43 -4.40 -14.88
CA ASN A 97 6.38 -4.53 -15.97
C ASN A 97 7.77 -4.89 -15.44
N ASN A 98 8.29 -6.04 -15.84
CA ASN A 98 9.62 -6.52 -15.45
C ASN A 98 10.77 -5.66 -16.01
N ASN A 99 10.52 -4.92 -17.09
CA ASN A 99 11.50 -4.08 -17.80
C ASN A 99 11.33 -2.59 -17.48
N THR A 100 10.64 -2.26 -16.38
CA THR A 100 10.49 -0.87 -15.94
C THR A 100 11.85 -0.22 -15.65
N ILE A 101 11.98 1.06 -15.98
CA ILE A 101 13.18 1.85 -15.67
C ILE A 101 13.28 2.00 -14.16
N LEU A 102 14.42 1.65 -13.58
CA LEU A 102 14.61 1.70 -12.14
C LEU A 102 15.22 3.05 -11.73
N SER A 103 14.42 3.92 -11.11
CA SER A 103 14.90 5.20 -10.57
C SER A 103 14.01 5.70 -9.43
N ASP A 104 14.52 6.61 -8.61
CA ASP A 104 13.72 7.19 -7.52
C ASP A 104 12.52 7.98 -8.06
N LYS A 105 12.74 8.72 -9.16
CA LYS A 105 11.70 9.44 -9.89
C LYS A 105 10.59 8.50 -10.37
N ASN A 106 10.95 7.42 -11.07
CA ASN A 106 9.99 6.44 -11.55
C ASN A 106 9.24 5.76 -10.40
N LEU A 107 9.91 5.43 -9.29
CA LEU A 107 9.23 4.89 -8.12
C LEU A 107 8.20 5.89 -7.56
N LEU A 108 8.57 7.16 -7.40
CA LEU A 108 7.67 8.18 -6.88
C LEU A 108 6.44 8.39 -7.80
N GLU A 109 6.66 8.51 -9.11
CA GLU A 109 5.59 8.59 -10.10
C GLU A 109 4.64 7.38 -10.02
N LEU A 110 5.18 6.17 -9.92
CA LEU A 110 4.40 4.94 -9.78
C LEU A 110 3.58 4.90 -8.48
N MET A 111 4.12 5.41 -7.37
CA MET A 111 3.40 5.53 -6.10
C MET A 111 2.23 6.51 -6.22
N ILE A 112 2.47 7.70 -6.79
CA ILE A 112 1.45 8.73 -7.04
C ILE A 112 0.35 8.19 -7.97
N ASN A 113 0.73 7.53 -9.05
CA ASN A 113 -0.21 6.94 -10.01
C ASN A 113 -1.08 5.86 -9.37
N GLN A 114 -0.50 4.97 -8.57
CA GLN A 114 -1.27 3.99 -7.83
C GLN A 114 -2.26 4.68 -6.88
N PHE A 115 -1.79 5.66 -6.10
CA PHE A 115 -2.66 6.40 -5.20
C PHE A 115 -3.87 7.01 -5.92
N ASN A 116 -3.64 7.73 -7.01
CA ASN A 116 -4.72 8.33 -7.81
C ASN A 116 -5.67 7.26 -8.37
N SER A 117 -5.16 6.11 -8.83
CA SER A 117 -6.00 5.02 -9.36
C SER A 117 -6.93 4.42 -8.30
N TRP A 118 -6.45 4.28 -7.07
CA TRP A 118 -7.21 3.67 -5.98
C TRP A 118 -8.14 4.65 -5.25
N THR A 119 -7.82 5.94 -5.24
CA THR A 119 -8.55 6.96 -4.45
C THR A 119 -9.47 7.88 -5.26
N SER A 120 -9.37 7.89 -6.59
CA SER A 120 -10.18 8.78 -7.45
C SER A 120 -11.69 8.49 -7.44
N ILE A 121 -12.09 7.27 -7.09
CA ILE A 121 -13.50 6.82 -7.14
C ILE A 121 -13.80 6.04 -5.86
N LYS A 122 -14.88 6.42 -5.15
CA LYS A 122 -15.39 5.67 -4.00
C LYS A 122 -15.92 4.31 -4.44
N ARG A 123 -15.61 3.25 -3.68
CA ARG A 123 -16.05 1.87 -3.94
C ARG A 123 -16.42 1.19 -2.64
N ASP A 124 -17.57 0.53 -2.61
CA ASP A 124 -18.13 -0.05 -1.38
C ASP A 124 -17.28 -1.19 -0.80
N ASN A 125 -16.58 -1.93 -1.65
CA ASN A 125 -15.68 -3.00 -1.24
C ASN A 125 -14.24 -2.53 -0.97
N VAL A 126 -13.98 -1.21 -0.91
CA VAL A 126 -12.64 -0.65 -0.66
C VAL A 126 -12.66 0.25 0.56
N LEU A 127 -11.89 -0.13 1.57
CA LEU A 127 -11.56 0.74 2.71
C LEU A 127 -10.21 1.41 2.45
N ILE A 128 -10.19 2.75 2.47
CA ILE A 128 -8.96 3.52 2.34
C ILE A 128 -8.53 4.01 3.74
N ILE A 129 -7.27 3.70 4.11
CA ILE A 129 -6.69 4.11 5.40
C ILE A 129 -5.30 4.71 5.21
N LYS A 130 -5.00 5.75 5.99
CA LYS A 130 -3.66 6.28 6.18
C LYS A 130 -2.92 5.37 7.17
N ALA A 131 -1.66 5.07 6.92
CA ALA A 131 -0.88 4.13 7.73
C ALA A 131 -0.81 4.53 9.22
N SER A 132 -0.84 5.83 9.53
CA SER A 132 -0.90 6.34 10.90
C SER A 132 -2.15 5.89 11.67
N GLU A 133 -3.27 5.66 10.96
CA GLU A 133 -4.50 5.17 11.58
C GLU A 133 -4.31 3.76 12.16
N LEU A 134 -3.44 2.93 11.58
CA LEU A 134 -3.20 1.57 12.09
C LEU A 134 -2.72 1.51 13.54
N PHE A 135 -2.24 2.62 14.09
CA PHE A 135 -1.67 2.73 15.42
C PHE A 135 -2.57 3.49 16.41
N ASN A 136 -3.80 3.82 16.02
CA ASN A 136 -4.78 4.50 16.88
C ASN A 136 -5.98 3.59 17.19
N ASP A 137 -6.64 3.79 18.33
CA ASP A 137 -7.77 2.93 18.74
C ASP A 137 -8.96 2.99 17.77
N ALA A 138 -9.15 4.13 17.10
CA ALA A 138 -10.22 4.33 16.11
C ALA A 138 -10.16 3.36 14.92
N ILE A 139 -9.00 2.74 14.64
CA ILE A 139 -8.90 1.73 13.58
C ILE A 139 -9.72 0.49 13.86
N VAL A 140 -9.97 0.15 15.13
CA VAL A 140 -10.74 -1.05 15.50
C VAL A 140 -12.14 -0.92 14.95
N ASP A 141 -12.86 0.16 15.28
CA ASP A 141 -14.23 0.40 14.81
C ASP A 141 -14.30 0.47 13.28
N LYS A 142 -13.30 1.09 12.64
CA LYS A 142 -13.24 1.21 11.18
C LYS A 142 -13.07 -0.16 10.50
N LEU A 143 -12.20 -1.03 11.03
CA LEU A 143 -11.99 -2.38 10.53
C LEU A 143 -13.18 -3.29 10.82
N GLU A 144 -13.73 -3.28 12.03
CA GLU A 144 -14.89 -4.10 12.39
C GLU A 144 -16.13 -3.70 11.59
N GLY A 145 -16.34 -2.40 11.41
CA GLY A 145 -17.44 -1.85 10.61
C GLY A 145 -17.34 -2.23 9.13
N PHE A 146 -16.13 -2.25 8.56
CA PHE A 146 -15.91 -2.61 7.17
C PHE A 146 -15.94 -4.13 6.94
N LEU A 147 -15.24 -4.90 7.77
CA LEU A 147 -15.11 -6.35 7.65
C LEU A 147 -16.30 -7.12 8.25
N LYS A 148 -17.19 -6.43 8.97
CA LYS A 148 -18.37 -7.00 9.66
C LYS A 148 -18.01 -8.13 10.63
N LYS A 149 -16.84 -8.05 11.26
CA LYS A 149 -16.31 -9.04 12.19
C LYS A 149 -15.41 -8.35 13.21
N LYS A 150 -15.45 -8.85 14.44
CA LYS A 150 -14.52 -8.39 15.49
C LYS A 150 -13.06 -8.64 15.10
N VAL A 151 -12.19 -7.67 15.39
CA VAL A 151 -10.74 -7.79 15.13
C VAL A 151 -9.95 -7.70 16.42
N LYS A 152 -8.90 -8.51 16.52
CA LYS A 152 -7.95 -8.56 17.63
C LYS A 152 -6.57 -8.15 17.16
N GLY A 153 -5.74 -7.65 18.08
CA GLY A 153 -4.36 -7.23 17.75
C GLY A 153 -4.28 -5.89 17.03
N PHE A 154 -5.34 -5.08 17.12
CA PHE A 154 -5.37 -3.67 16.75
C PHE A 154 -5.66 -2.80 17.99
N PRO A 155 -5.18 -1.55 18.06
CA PRO A 155 -4.21 -0.95 17.13
C PRO A 155 -2.89 -1.71 17.10
N LEU A 156 -2.17 -1.58 15.98
CA LEU A 156 -0.82 -2.14 15.87
C LEU A 156 0.11 -1.39 16.83
N LEU A 157 1.12 -2.10 17.33
CA LEU A 157 2.17 -1.46 18.14
C LEU A 157 3.04 -0.56 17.24
N TYR A 158 3.05 0.73 17.53
CA TYR A 158 3.92 1.68 16.83
C TYR A 158 5.38 1.47 17.23
N LYS A 159 6.27 1.40 16.24
CA LYS A 159 7.72 1.42 16.43
C LYS A 159 8.28 2.64 15.71
N LYS A 160 8.90 3.53 16.48
CA LYS A 160 9.52 4.74 15.93
C LYS A 160 10.57 4.36 14.87
N PRO A 161 10.51 4.94 13.65
CA PRO A 161 11.49 4.66 12.62
C PRO A 161 12.87 5.19 13.03
N LYS A 162 13.92 4.49 12.60
CA LYS A 162 15.32 4.91 12.84
C LYS A 162 15.72 6.12 11.98
N THR A 163 15.07 6.30 10.84
CA THR A 163 15.39 7.36 9.88
C THR A 163 14.51 8.58 10.14
N ASN A 164 15.14 9.74 10.30
CA ASN A 164 14.45 11.02 10.31
C ASN A 164 14.30 11.53 8.87
N ILE A 165 13.06 11.67 8.41
CA ILE A 165 12.75 12.17 7.06
C ILE A 165 12.94 13.68 6.93
N ASP A 166 12.90 14.42 8.03
CA ASP A 166 13.02 15.88 8.03
C ASP A 166 14.47 16.30 7.73
N ASN A 167 15.42 15.35 7.79
CA ASN A 167 16.85 15.55 7.59
C ASN A 167 17.42 14.62 6.51
N ILE A 168 16.75 14.52 5.35
CA ILE A 168 17.29 13.79 4.20
C ILE A 168 18.48 14.57 3.62
N LYS A 169 19.69 14.05 3.83
CA LYS A 169 20.94 14.66 3.34
C LYS A 169 21.18 14.51 1.84
N ASN A 170 20.29 13.81 1.12
CA ASN A 170 20.46 13.52 -0.29
C ASN A 170 19.82 14.64 -1.14
N GLU A 171 20.65 15.52 -1.68
CA GLU A 171 20.20 16.68 -2.48
C GLU A 171 19.35 16.29 -3.69
N ASN A 172 19.67 15.18 -4.36
CA ASN A 172 18.90 14.71 -5.52
C ASN A 172 17.49 14.28 -5.13
N LEU A 173 17.34 13.65 -3.96
CA LEU A 173 16.01 13.30 -3.43
C LEU A 173 15.23 14.54 -3.02
N ASN A 174 15.88 15.53 -2.40
CA ASN A 174 15.21 16.77 -2.03
C ASN A 174 14.68 17.52 -3.25
N LYS A 175 15.51 17.67 -4.31
CA LYS A 175 15.07 18.24 -5.59
C LYS A 175 13.91 17.49 -6.22
N LEU A 176 13.93 16.15 -6.15
CA LEU A 176 12.82 15.32 -6.63
C LEU A 176 11.55 15.56 -5.82
N PHE A 177 11.63 15.70 -4.49
CA PHE A 177 10.44 15.96 -3.68
C PHE A 177 9.89 17.37 -3.89
N GLU A 178 10.76 18.36 -4.14
CA GLU A 178 10.35 19.70 -4.58
C GLU A 178 9.62 19.64 -5.92
N GLU A 179 10.12 18.86 -6.89
CA GLU A 179 9.50 18.67 -8.21
C GLU A 179 8.06 18.12 -8.12
N TYR A 180 7.78 17.22 -7.17
CA TYR A 180 6.47 16.57 -6.99
C TYR A 180 5.71 17.06 -5.74
N ASN A 181 6.01 18.27 -5.25
CA ASN A 181 5.46 18.74 -3.97
C ASN A 181 3.93 18.79 -3.98
N GLU A 182 3.32 19.23 -5.09
CA GLU A 182 1.86 19.34 -5.20
C GLU A 182 1.16 17.99 -5.07
N GLU A 183 1.66 16.94 -5.74
CA GLU A 183 1.10 15.59 -5.63
C GLU A 183 1.34 14.98 -4.25
N ILE A 184 2.51 15.22 -3.66
CA ILE A 184 2.84 14.78 -2.31
C ILE A 184 1.88 15.42 -1.30
N ASP A 185 1.65 16.72 -1.40
CA ASP A 185 0.73 17.47 -0.52
C ASP A 185 -0.71 17.01 -0.70
N LYS A 186 -1.14 16.75 -1.95
CA LYS A 186 -2.45 16.16 -2.22
C LYS A 186 -2.62 14.82 -1.52
N ILE A 187 -1.62 13.94 -1.55
CA ILE A 187 -1.66 12.64 -0.86
C ILE A 187 -1.68 12.83 0.66
N ASN A 188 -0.84 13.71 1.18
CA ASN A 188 -0.73 13.95 2.62
C ASN A 188 -2.03 14.48 3.24
N ASN A 189 -2.73 15.34 2.50
CA ASN A 189 -3.96 16.01 2.91
C ASN A 189 -5.24 15.28 2.45
N PHE A 190 -5.12 14.09 1.85
CA PHE A 190 -6.28 13.33 1.40
C PHE A 190 -7.17 12.93 2.57
N ILE A 191 -8.47 13.17 2.41
CA ILE A 191 -9.52 12.74 3.33
C ILE A 191 -10.30 11.61 2.66
N PRO A 192 -10.19 10.36 3.17
CA PRO A 192 -10.95 9.24 2.62
C PRO A 192 -12.46 9.49 2.66
N PHE A 193 -13.16 9.02 1.61
CA PHE A 193 -14.63 9.02 1.61
C PHE A 193 -15.15 8.04 2.66
N PHE A 194 -15.99 8.52 3.58
CA PHE A 194 -16.77 7.69 4.51
C PHE A 194 -18.01 7.16 3.81
#